data_AF-A0AAW4I5M4-F1
#
_entry.id   AF-A0AAW4I5M4-F1
#
_cell.length_a   1.000
_cell.length_b   1.000
_cell.length_c   1.000
_cell.angle_alpha   90.00
_cell.angle_beta   90.00
_cell.angle_gamma   90.00
#
_symmetry.space_group_name_H-M   'P 1'
#
loop_
_entity.id
_entity.type
_entity.pdbx_description
1 polymer ?
#
loop_
_entity_poly.entity_id
_entity_poly.type
_entity_poly.pdbx_seq_one_letter_code
_entity_poly.pdbx_strand_id
1 'polypeptide(L)'
;MTKPTTYQPIDPSELSISNDPYTGRERTNEGKYAEIFCKVKQGQRIVCPPGRAGAIAHAYEKWLVKNLGAKQPVIRTKRACDDGKGGVWWLGEKEAKKPETVWAGLKKAA
;
A
#
# COMPACT_ATOMS: atom_id res chain seq x y z
N MET A 1 -3.01 -12.31 -31.21
CA MET A 1 -1.78 -13.09 -30.97
C MET A 1 -0.69 -12.14 -30.49
N THR A 2 -0.43 -12.08 -29.18
CA THR A 2 0.71 -11.33 -28.62
C THR A 2 1.96 -12.18 -28.74
N LYS A 3 3.00 -11.66 -29.41
CA LYS A 3 4.30 -12.35 -29.57
C LYS A 3 4.93 -12.56 -28.18
N PRO A 4 5.49 -13.75 -27.88
CA PRO A 4 6.22 -13.95 -26.63
C PRO A 4 7.48 -13.07 -26.63
N THR A 5 7.66 -12.28 -25.57
CA THR A 5 8.87 -11.49 -25.36
C THR A 5 9.99 -12.42 -24.93
N THR A 6 10.93 -12.71 -25.84
CA THR A 6 12.14 -13.48 -25.52
C THR A 6 13.08 -12.60 -24.70
N TYR A 7 13.41 -13.04 -23.49
CA TYR A 7 14.42 -12.40 -22.64
C TYR A 7 15.82 -12.65 -23.19
N GLN A 8 16.60 -11.59 -23.42
CA GLN A 8 18.00 -11.68 -23.83
C GLN A 8 18.88 -11.29 -22.63
N PRO A 9 19.75 -12.19 -22.13
CA PRO A 9 20.70 -11.84 -21.09
C PRO A 9 21.71 -10.81 -21.63
N ILE A 10 21.99 -9.78 -20.82
CA ILE A 10 23.00 -8.75 -21.12
C ILE A 10 24.32 -9.18 -20.48
N ASP A 11 25.44 -9.03 -21.20
CA ASP A 11 26.78 -9.27 -20.66
C ASP A 11 27.14 -8.15 -19.65
N PRO A 12 27.55 -8.47 -18.41
CA PRO A 12 27.96 -7.48 -17.42
C PRO A 12 29.09 -6.54 -17.88
N SER A 13 29.93 -6.98 -18.83
CA SER A 13 31.05 -6.21 -19.38
C SER A 13 30.58 -5.05 -20.27
N GLU A 14 29.33 -5.07 -20.72
CA GLU A 14 28.69 -4.00 -21.50
C GLU A 14 28.12 -2.88 -20.61
N LEU A 15 28.07 -3.07 -19.28
CA LEU A 15 27.55 -2.09 -18.34
C LEU A 15 28.64 -1.09 -17.94
N SER A 16 28.34 0.21 -17.99
CA SER A 16 29.22 1.27 -17.50
C SER A 16 28.49 2.19 -16.52
N ILE A 17 29.22 2.72 -15.54
CA ILE A 17 28.72 3.70 -14.58
C ILE A 17 29.07 5.08 -15.11
N SER A 18 28.06 5.93 -15.33
CA SER A 18 28.25 7.33 -15.67
C SER A 18 27.86 8.24 -14.50
N ASN A 19 28.50 9.42 -14.42
CA ASN A 19 28.21 10.47 -13.43
C ASN A 19 27.19 11.50 -13.94
N ASP A 20 26.42 11.16 -14.98
CA ASP A 20 25.39 12.06 -15.50
C ASP A 20 24.32 12.36 -14.43
N PRO A 21 23.91 13.62 -14.25
CA PRO A 21 22.81 13.95 -13.36
C PRO A 21 21.51 13.35 -13.92
N TYR A 22 20.77 12.61 -13.09
CA TYR A 22 19.46 12.09 -13.47
C TYR A 22 18.47 13.25 -13.71
N THR A 23 18.06 13.45 -14.96
CA THR A 23 17.11 14.51 -15.37
C THR A 23 15.66 14.06 -15.35
N GLY A 24 15.38 12.82 -14.92
CA GLY A 24 14.02 12.32 -14.83
C GLY A 24 13.24 13.00 -13.70
N ARG A 25 11.91 12.98 -13.81
CA ARG A 25 11.04 13.54 -12.80
C ARG A 25 11.23 12.78 -11.49
N GLU A 26 11.74 13.45 -10.46
CA GLU A 26 11.66 12.90 -9.11
C GLU A 26 10.20 12.59 -8.81
N ARG A 27 9.93 11.36 -8.36
CA ARG A 27 8.59 11.02 -7.90
C ARG A 27 8.34 11.82 -6.63
N THR A 28 7.56 12.89 -6.74
CA THR A 28 7.03 13.57 -5.56
C THR A 28 6.32 12.53 -4.70
N ASN A 29 6.75 12.44 -3.44
CA ASN A 29 6.27 11.46 -2.47
C ASN A 29 4.83 11.76 -2.00
N GLU A 30 4.31 12.93 -2.37
CA GLU A 30 2.96 13.38 -2.10
C GLU A 30 2.01 12.75 -3.13
N GLY A 31 1.48 11.58 -2.79
CA GLY A 31 0.48 10.91 -3.62
C GLY A 31 -0.75 11.79 -3.84
N LYS A 32 -1.44 11.62 -4.97
CA LYS A 32 -2.66 12.35 -5.41
C LYS A 32 -3.82 12.49 -4.40
N TYR A 33 -3.78 11.80 -3.26
CA TYR A 33 -4.81 11.82 -2.22
C TYR A 33 -4.33 12.45 -0.91
N ALA A 34 -3.08 12.94 -0.83
CA ALA A 34 -2.46 13.42 0.39
C ALA A 34 -3.28 14.53 1.08
N GLU A 35 -3.80 15.48 0.31
CA GLU A 35 -4.62 16.58 0.86
C GLU A 35 -5.91 16.07 1.53
N ILE A 36 -6.57 15.07 0.93
CA ILE A 36 -7.79 14.49 1.48
C ILE A 36 -7.44 13.68 2.73
N PHE A 37 -6.40 12.87 2.67
CA PHE A 37 -5.97 12.02 3.78
C PHE A 37 -5.56 12.82 5.02
N CYS A 38 -4.94 13.99 4.82
CA CYS A 38 -4.59 14.91 5.91
C CYS A 38 -5.82 15.47 6.65
N LYS A 39 -6.93 15.70 5.94
CA LYS A 39 -8.15 16.30 6.49
C LYS A 39 -9.04 15.29 7.22
N VAL A 40 -8.91 14.00 6.91
CA VAL A 40 -9.81 12.95 7.39
C VAL A 40 -9.35 12.45 8.76
N LYS A 41 -10.25 12.52 9.75
CA LYS A 41 -10.03 11.98 11.09
C LYS A 41 -10.42 10.51 11.17
N GLN A 42 -9.91 9.82 12.19
CA GLN A 42 -10.36 8.47 12.55
C GLN A 42 -11.89 8.47 12.74
N GLY A 43 -12.54 7.41 12.25
CA GLY A 43 -13.99 7.22 12.26
C GLY A 43 -14.73 7.94 11.12
N GLN A 44 -14.10 8.86 10.40
CA GLN A 44 -14.74 9.58 9.30
C GLN A 44 -14.72 8.79 7.98
N ARG A 45 -15.72 9.07 7.13
CA ARG A 45 -15.88 8.45 5.82
C ARG A 45 -15.15 9.26 4.75
N ILE A 46 -14.28 8.60 4.01
CA ILE A 46 -13.84 9.06 2.68
C ILE A 46 -14.87 8.55 1.66
N VAL A 47 -15.64 9.47 1.10
CA VAL A 47 -16.63 9.16 0.06
C VAL A 47 -15.90 9.00 -1.28
N CYS A 48 -16.20 7.92 -2.00
CA CYS A 48 -15.56 7.66 -3.29
C CYS A 48 -16.53 7.08 -4.31
N PRO A 49 -16.21 7.12 -5.62
CA PRO A 49 -17.01 6.45 -6.63
C PRO A 49 -17.17 4.94 -6.35
N PRO A 50 -18.31 4.33 -6.73
CA PRO A 50 -18.52 2.91 -6.56
C PRO A 50 -17.41 2.12 -7.26
N GLY A 51 -16.94 1.05 -6.60
CA GLY A 51 -15.84 0.21 -7.12
C GLY A 51 -14.42 0.76 -6.91
N ARG A 52 -14.24 2.00 -6.44
CA ARG A 52 -12.90 2.57 -6.17
C ARG A 52 -12.45 2.46 -4.70
N ALA A 53 -13.35 2.08 -3.79
CA ALA A 53 -13.09 2.01 -2.36
C ALA A 53 -11.85 1.18 -1.99
N GLY A 54 -11.64 0.03 -2.64
CA GLY A 54 -10.48 -0.84 -2.37
C GLY A 54 -9.13 -0.19 -2.74
N ALA A 55 -9.07 0.48 -3.89
CA ALA A 55 -7.84 1.16 -4.32
C ALA A 55 -7.50 2.35 -3.41
N ILE A 56 -8.52 3.10 -2.97
CA ILE A 56 -8.34 4.22 -2.04
C ILE A 56 -7.94 3.73 -0.66
N ALA A 57 -8.55 2.63 -0.18
CA ALA A 57 -8.18 2.03 1.10
C ALA A 57 -6.71 1.62 1.14
N HIS A 58 -6.21 0.98 0.08
CA HIS A 58 -4.79 0.60 0.02
C HIS A 58 -3.85 1.81 -0.04
N ALA A 59 -4.25 2.88 -0.75
CA ALA A 59 -3.49 4.13 -0.75
C ALA A 59 -3.52 4.83 0.62
N TYR A 60 -4.66 4.78 1.32
CA TYR A 60 -4.82 5.39 2.63
C TYR A 60 -4.04 4.62 3.70
N GLU A 61 -4.03 3.28 3.65
CA GLU A 61 -3.20 2.43 4.50
C GLU A 61 -1.72 2.81 4.42
N LYS A 62 -1.17 2.86 3.20
CA LYS A 62 0.22 3.26 2.98
C LYS A 62 0.50 4.67 3.48
N TRP A 63 -0.45 5.58 3.30
CA TRP A 63 -0.29 6.95 3.76
C TRP A 63 -0.30 7.05 5.30
N LEU A 64 -1.16 6.31 5.99
CA LEU A 64 -1.21 6.24 7.46
C LEU A 64 0.09 5.66 8.04
N VAL A 65 0.61 4.57 7.46
CA VAL A 65 1.89 3.97 7.90
C VAL A 65 3.05 4.96 7.71
N LYS A 66 3.10 5.62 6.55
CA LYS A 66 4.22 6.51 6.19
C LYS A 66 4.20 7.86 6.93
N ASN A 67 3.04 8.48 7.08
CA ASN A 67 2.94 9.87 7.58
C ASN A 67 2.54 9.94 9.06
N LEU A 68 1.72 9.00 9.54
CA LEU A 68 1.27 8.94 10.94
C LEU A 68 2.02 7.89 11.76
N GLY A 69 2.82 7.02 11.13
CA GLY A 69 3.56 5.97 11.83
C GLY A 69 2.67 4.83 12.34
N ALA A 70 1.46 4.69 11.78
CA ALA A 70 0.51 3.65 12.19
C ALA A 70 1.11 2.26 11.90
N LYS A 71 1.08 1.35 12.90
CA LYS A 71 1.68 0.01 12.74
C LYS A 71 0.75 -0.96 12.04
N GLN A 72 -0.52 -0.96 12.43
CA GLN A 72 -1.55 -1.84 11.87
C GLN A 72 -2.88 -1.08 11.75
N PRO A 73 -2.98 -0.10 10.83
CA PRO A 73 -4.21 0.68 10.66
C PRO A 73 -5.38 -0.23 10.25
N VAL A 74 -6.51 -0.09 10.96
CA VAL A 74 -7.75 -0.80 10.63
C VAL A 74 -8.55 0.04 9.66
N ILE A 75 -8.58 -0.40 8.40
CA ILE A 75 -9.39 0.24 7.36
C ILE A 75 -10.59 -0.64 7.02
N ARG A 76 -11.78 -0.03 6.95
CA ARG A 76 -13.00 -0.66 6.45
C ARG A 76 -13.42 -0.02 5.14
N THR A 77 -13.94 -0.85 4.25
CA THR A 77 -14.47 -0.41 2.96
C THR A 77 -15.89 -0.90 2.77
N LYS A 78 -16.71 -0.10 2.09
CA LYS A 78 -18.04 -0.48 1.59
C LYS A 78 -18.10 -0.09 0.12
N ARG A 79 -18.47 -1.04 -0.75
CA ARG A 79 -18.50 -0.83 -2.22
C ARG A 79 -19.57 0.18 -2.65
N ALA A 80 -20.74 0.11 -2.02
CA ALA A 80 -21.86 1.01 -2.20
C ALA A 80 -22.56 1.19 -0.85
N CYS A 81 -22.67 2.43 -0.38
CA CYS A 81 -23.50 2.80 0.76
C CYS A 81 -24.89 3.22 0.26
N ASP A 82 -25.74 3.67 1.16
CA ASP A 82 -27.15 4.01 0.87
C ASP A 82 -27.28 5.17 -0.13
N ASP A 83 -26.21 5.95 -0.29
CA ASP A 83 -26.05 7.02 -1.28
C ASP A 83 -25.52 6.54 -2.65
N GLY A 84 -25.37 5.22 -2.85
CA GLY A 84 -24.80 4.62 -4.06
C GLY A 84 -23.28 4.84 -4.22
N LYS A 85 -22.61 5.46 -3.24
CA LYS A 85 -21.17 5.76 -3.29
C LYS A 85 -20.37 4.77 -2.44
N GLY A 86 -19.12 4.55 -2.82
CA GLY A 86 -18.18 3.82 -1.98
C GLY A 86 -17.81 4.59 -0.72
N GLY A 87 -17.36 3.88 0.30
CA GLY A 87 -16.88 4.46 1.55
C GLY A 87 -15.61 3.78 2.02
N VAL A 88 -14.67 4.56 2.54
CA VAL A 88 -13.48 4.09 3.24
C VAL A 88 -13.43 4.76 4.61
N TRP A 89 -13.22 3.99 5.66
CA TRP A 89 -13.10 4.47 7.04
C TRP A 89 -11.82 3.96 7.65
N TRP A 90 -11.12 4.83 8.38
CA TRP A 90 -10.06 4.42 9.28
C TRP A 90 -10.62 4.32 10.70
N LEU A 91 -10.56 3.13 11.30
CA LEU A 91 -11.17 2.87 12.62
C LEU A 91 -10.15 2.87 13.77
N GLY A 92 -8.88 3.15 13.50
CA GLY A 92 -7.79 3.13 14.49
C GLY A 92 -6.72 2.13 14.14
N GLU A 93 -6.06 1.56 15.14
CA GLU A 93 -5.03 0.53 14.96
C GLU A 93 -5.44 -0.74 15.68
N LYS A 94 -5.08 -1.91 15.13
CA LYS A 94 -5.16 -3.14 15.93
C LYS A 94 -4.10 -3.06 17.01
N GLU A 95 -4.47 -3.44 18.23
CA GLU A 95 -3.47 -3.81 19.22
C GLU A 95 -2.61 -4.91 18.61
N ALA A 96 -1.32 -4.60 18.39
CA ALA A 96 -0.36 -5.56 17.90
C ALA A 96 -0.10 -6.59 19.02
N LYS A 97 -0.98 -7.60 19.16
CA LYS A 97 -0.57 -8.85 19.82
C LYS A 97 0.60 -9.38 18.99
N LYS A 98 1.81 -9.30 19.54
CA LYS A 98 3.00 -9.95 18.99
C LYS A 98 2.58 -11.37 18.60
N PRO A 99 2.79 -11.82 17.36
CA PRO A 99 2.62 -13.24 17.07
C PRO A 99 3.60 -13.96 17.98
N GLU A 100 3.08 -14.69 18.95
CA GLU A 100 3.88 -15.62 19.73
C GLU A 100 4.36 -16.68 18.75
N THR A 101 5.61 -16.55 18.31
CA THR A 101 6.25 -17.48 17.39
C THR A 101 6.44 -18.80 18.13
N VAL A 102 5.40 -19.62 18.21
CA VAL A 102 5.52 -21.01 18.63
C VAL A 102 6.14 -21.77 17.46
N TRP A 103 7.48 -21.81 17.41
CA TRP A 103 8.16 -22.80 16.59
C TRP A 103 7.76 -24.17 17.13
N ALA A 104 6.89 -24.86 16.41
CA ALA A 104 6.50 -26.23 16.72
C ALA A 104 7.77 -27.09 16.71
N GLY A 105 8.26 -27.41 17.90
CA GLY A 105 9.42 -28.27 18.09
C GLY A 105 9.18 -29.60 17.40
N LEU A 106 9.98 -29.88 16.37
CA LEU A 106 10.09 -31.18 15.73
C LEU A 106 10.57 -32.17 16.82
N LYS A 107 9.63 -32.84 17.50
CA LYS A 107 9.94 -33.98 18.37
C LYS A 107 10.53 -35.07 17.47
N LYS A 108 11.86 -35.21 17.48
CA LYS A 108 12.48 -36.47 17.06
C LYS A 108 12.06 -37.52 18.08
N ALA A 109 11.30 -38.50 17.62
CA ALA A 109 11.03 -39.73 18.37
C ALA A 109 12.37 -40.44 18.66
N ALA A 110 12.49 -40.95 19.88
CA ALA A 110 13.59 -41.76 20.37
C ALA A 110 13.62 -43.14 19.73
#